data_AF-A0A0L1KKW0-F1
#
_entry.id   AF-A0A0L1KKW0-F1
#
_cell.length_a   1.000
_cell.length_b   1.000
_cell.length_c   1.000
_cell.angle_alpha   90.00
_cell.angle_beta   90.00
_cell.angle_gamma   90.00
#
_symmetry.space_group_name_H-M   'P 1'
#
loop_
_entity.id
_entity.type
_entity.pdbx_description
1 polymer ?
#
loop_
_entity_poly.entity_id
_entity_poly.type
_entity_poly.pdbx_seq_one_letter_code
_entity_poly.pdbx_strand_id
1 'polypeptide(L)'
;MGRVDYFQLDAAQKEQAKQLILKLMPKIQYSEKYYDDVNEYRHVILPKDLGKLVPKRLMSDPEWRQLGVQQSLGWEHYMIHKPEPHILLYRRPKGYQPPNQRK
;
A
#
# COMPACT_ATOMS: atom_id res chain seq x y z
N MET A 1 15.74 13.01 -15.49
CA MET A 1 15.54 11.55 -15.36
C MET A 1 14.39 11.33 -14.39
N GLY A 2 13.29 10.70 -14.83
CA GLY A 2 12.10 10.53 -13.98
C GLY A 2 12.40 9.65 -12.77
N ARG A 3 11.79 9.94 -11.62
CA ARG A 3 11.86 9.10 -10.42
C ARG A 3 11.29 7.70 -10.76
N VAL A 4 12.13 6.68 -10.69
CA VAL A 4 11.80 5.28 -10.99
C VAL A 4 11.11 4.66 -9.76
N ASP A 5 9.96 4.02 -9.96
CA ASP A 5 9.25 3.30 -8.90
C ASP A 5 9.74 1.85 -8.74
N TYR A 6 9.33 1.17 -7.66
CA TYR A 6 9.78 -0.19 -7.33
C TYR A 6 9.61 -1.20 -8.48
N PHE A 7 8.53 -1.07 -9.25
CA PHE A 7 8.19 -2.06 -10.28
C PHE A 7 9.02 -1.88 -11.56
N GLN A 8 9.65 -0.72 -11.71
CA GLN A 8 10.54 -0.37 -12.83
C GLN A 8 12.02 -0.60 -12.51
N LEU A 9 12.37 -0.95 -11.26
CA LEU A 9 13.74 -1.24 -10.85
C LEU A 9 14.27 -2.53 -11.48
N ASP A 10 15.58 -2.56 -11.76
CA ASP A 10 16.30 -3.78 -12.12
C ASP A 10 16.46 -4.74 -10.92
N ALA A 11 17.03 -5.92 -11.14
CA ALA A 11 17.16 -6.95 -10.11
C ALA A 11 18.05 -6.52 -8.93
N ALA A 12 19.17 -5.85 -9.19
CA ALA A 12 20.10 -5.41 -8.15
C ALA A 12 19.49 -4.28 -7.30
N GLN A 13 18.82 -3.34 -7.96
CA GLN A 13 18.07 -2.26 -7.31
C GLN A 13 16.90 -2.80 -6.49
N LYS A 14 16.17 -3.81 -6.99
CA LYS A 14 15.10 -4.46 -6.23
C LYS A 14 15.62 -5.13 -4.97
N GLU A 15 16.81 -5.74 -5.01
CA GLU A 15 17.38 -6.35 -3.82
C GLU A 15 17.70 -5.30 -2.75
N GLN A 16 18.32 -4.19 -3.14
CA GLN A 16 18.54 -3.05 -2.23
C GLN A 16 17.23 -2.48 -1.68
N ALA A 17 16.22 -2.33 -2.54
CA ALA A 17 14.89 -1.86 -2.14
C ALA A 17 14.21 -2.81 -1.16
N LYS A 18 14.34 -4.14 -1.33
CA LYS A 18 13.81 -5.13 -0.37
C LYS A 18 14.45 -4.99 1.00
N GLN A 19 15.77 -4.82 1.08
CA GLN A 19 16.45 -4.61 2.36
C GLN A 19 15.97 -3.31 3.05
N LEU A 20 15.76 -2.25 2.27
CA LEU A 20 15.17 -1.00 2.77
C LEU A 20 13.73 -1.20 3.26
N ILE A 21 12.90 -1.92 2.50
CA ILE A 21 11.51 -2.24 2.84
C ILE A 21 11.47 -3.04 4.15
N LEU A 22 12.25 -4.10 4.28
CA LEU A 22 12.31 -4.92 5.50
C LEU A 22 12.71 -4.09 6.72
N LYS A 23 13.72 -3.22 6.58
CA LYS A 23 14.18 -2.34 7.65
C LYS A 23 13.13 -1.30 8.07
N LEU A 24 12.32 -0.81 7.13
CA LEU A 24 11.36 0.27 7.35
C LEU A 24 9.92 -0.20 7.57
N MET A 25 9.62 -1.47 7.30
CA MET A 25 8.30 -2.06 7.49
C MET A 25 7.73 -1.86 8.91
N PRO A 26 8.50 -1.99 10.01
CA PRO A 26 7.99 -1.71 11.35
C PRO A 26 7.62 -0.24 11.61
N LYS A 27 8.01 0.68 10.72
CA LYS A 27 7.72 2.12 10.81
C LYS A 27 6.52 2.54 9.96
N ILE A 28 5.89 1.62 9.24
CA ILE A 28 4.66 1.88 8.49
C ILE A 28 3.53 2.09 9.50
N GLN A 29 2.83 3.22 9.37
CA GLN A 29 1.73 3.57 10.28
C GLN A 29 0.39 3.30 9.61
N TYR A 30 -0.54 2.74 10.37
CA TYR A 30 -1.89 2.40 9.93
C TYR A 30 -2.86 3.25 10.73
N SER A 31 -3.72 4.01 10.05
CA SER A 31 -4.74 4.79 10.74
C SER A 31 -5.80 3.90 11.38
N GLU A 32 -6.56 4.48 12.31
CA GLU A 32 -7.86 3.92 12.66
C GLU A 32 -8.77 3.82 11.43
N LYS A 33 -9.71 2.89 11.46
CA LYS A 33 -10.70 2.74 10.39
C LYS A 33 -11.81 3.79 10.55
N TYR A 34 -12.28 4.30 9.42
CA TYR A 34 -13.45 5.16 9.34
C TYR A 34 -14.41 4.62 8.28
N TYR A 35 -15.68 5.04 8.33
CA TYR A 35 -16.75 4.36 7.62
C TYR A 35 -17.72 5.36 7.00
N ASP A 36 -18.23 5.06 5.80
CA ASP A 36 -19.48 5.63 5.29
C ASP A 36 -20.56 4.54 5.28
N ASP A 37 -21.65 4.67 4.54
CA ASP A 37 -22.71 3.64 4.52
C ASP A 37 -22.30 2.33 3.81
N VAL A 38 -21.33 2.37 2.89
CA VAL A 38 -21.01 1.28 1.95
C VAL A 38 -19.64 0.64 2.22
N ASN A 39 -18.67 1.41 2.67
CA ASN A 39 -17.27 1.03 2.78
C ASN A 39 -16.68 1.34 4.16
N GLU A 40 -15.63 0.59 4.49
CA GLU A 40 -14.65 0.97 5.49
C GLU A 40 -13.38 1.48 4.80
N TYR A 41 -12.73 2.44 5.44
CA TYR A 41 -11.59 3.17 4.92
C TYR A 41 -10.47 3.21 5.94
N ARG A 42 -9.25 3.35 5.44
CA ARG A 42 -8.03 3.57 6.23
C ARG A 42 -7.00 4.24 5.34
N HIS A 43 -6.12 5.04 5.94
CA HIS A 43 -4.90 5.45 5.27
C HIS A 43 -3.68 4.76 5.90
N VAL A 44 -2.68 4.51 5.07
CA VAL A 44 -1.39 3.95 5.49
C VAL A 44 -0.31 4.97 5.17
N ILE A 45 0.50 5.31 6.16
CA ILE A 45 1.59 6.27 6.03
C ILE A 45 2.90 5.49 5.95
N LEU A 46 3.51 5.52 4.77
CA LEU A 46 4.84 4.97 4.56
C LEU A 46 5.92 5.93 5.08
N PRO A 47 7.05 5.43 5.59
CA PRO A 47 8.26 6.23 5.72
C PRO A 47 8.59 6.92 4.39
N LYS A 48 9.01 8.19 4.42
CA LYS A 48 9.23 9.01 3.21
C LYS A 48 10.18 8.35 2.19
N ASP A 49 11.13 7.55 2.64
CA ASP A 49 12.03 6.78 1.78
C ASP A 49 11.33 5.65 1.02
N LEU A 50 10.38 4.96 1.65
CA LEU A 50 9.52 3.99 0.95
C LEU A 50 8.52 4.69 0.03
N GLY A 51 8.02 5.86 0.42
CA GLY A 51 7.18 6.70 -0.44
C GLY A 51 7.83 7.06 -1.78
N LYS A 52 9.17 6.97 -1.90
CA LYS A 52 9.87 7.18 -3.18
C LYS A 52 9.73 6.03 -4.17
N LEU A 53 9.40 4.85 -3.68
CA LEU A 53 9.25 3.61 -4.44
C LEU A 53 7.81 3.38 -4.91
N VAL A 54 6.86 4.22 -4.48
CA VAL A 54 5.45 4.12 -4.83
C VAL A 54 5.23 4.55 -6.29
N PRO A 55 4.56 3.72 -7.12
CA PRO A 55 4.24 4.08 -8.50
C PRO A 55 3.19 5.20 -8.57
N LYS A 56 3.21 5.99 -9.64
CA LYS A 56 2.23 7.06 -9.89
C LYS A 56 0.90 6.53 -10.45
N ARG A 57 0.44 5.38 -9.95
CA ARG A 57 -0.82 4.73 -10.31
C ARG A 57 -1.38 3.97 -9.10
N LEU A 58 -2.62 3.53 -9.19
CA LEU A 58 -3.19 2.61 -8.20
C LEU A 58 -2.42 1.28 -8.20
N MET A 59 -2.43 0.63 -7.04
CA MET A 59 -1.72 -0.63 -6.79
C MET A 59 -2.71 -1.71 -6.44
N SER A 60 -2.50 -2.90 -6.99
CA SER A 60 -3.21 -4.12 -6.60
C SER A 60 -2.73 -4.65 -5.25
N ASP A 61 -3.50 -5.56 -4.63
CA ASP A 61 -3.13 -6.28 -3.39
C ASP A 61 -1.68 -6.81 -3.39
N PRO A 62 -1.23 -7.60 -4.37
CA PRO A 62 0.13 -8.10 -4.38
C PRO A 62 1.20 -7.01 -4.56
N GLU A 63 0.86 -5.87 -5.16
CA GLU A 63 1.81 -4.78 -5.40
C GLU A 63 2.09 -3.99 -4.13
N TRP A 64 1.07 -3.55 -3.40
CA TRP A 64 1.31 -2.81 -2.16
C TRP A 64 1.88 -3.72 -1.05
N ARG A 65 1.61 -5.03 -1.08
CA ARG A 65 2.25 -6.00 -0.17
C ARG A 65 3.75 -6.09 -0.41
N GLN A 66 4.21 -5.98 -1.67
CA GLN A 66 5.64 -5.95 -1.99
C GLN A 66 6.35 -4.71 -1.44
N LEU A 67 5.64 -3.61 -1.20
CA LEU A 67 6.17 -2.41 -0.53
C LEU A 67 6.15 -2.50 1.00
N GLY A 68 5.76 -3.64 1.57
CA GLY A 68 5.73 -3.88 3.01
C GLY A 68 4.43 -3.49 3.70
N VAL A 69 3.41 -3.03 2.97
CA VAL A 69 2.09 -2.78 3.56
C VAL A 69 1.44 -4.12 3.93
N GLN A 70 0.97 -4.24 5.16
CA GLN A 70 0.36 -5.45 5.70
C GLN A 70 -1.00 -5.12 6.31
N GLN A 71 -2.05 -5.69 5.73
CA GLN A 71 -3.42 -5.59 6.24
C GLN A 71 -4.23 -6.81 5.79
N SER A 72 -5.43 -6.94 6.36
CA SER A 72 -6.36 -8.03 6.05
C SER A 72 -6.75 -8.07 4.56
N LEU A 73 -7.46 -9.11 4.13
CA LEU A 73 -7.91 -9.21 2.73
C LEU A 73 -9.03 -8.20 2.42
N GLY A 74 -9.17 -7.86 1.13
CA GLY A 74 -10.29 -7.08 0.58
C GLY A 74 -10.05 -5.56 0.51
N TRP A 75 -8.89 -5.07 0.95
CA TRP A 75 -8.54 -3.65 0.81
C TRP A 75 -8.11 -3.31 -0.62
N GLU A 76 -8.67 -2.24 -1.16
CA GLU A 76 -8.38 -1.67 -2.47
C GLU A 76 -7.68 -0.31 -2.30
N HIS A 77 -6.53 -0.12 -2.96
CA HIS A 77 -5.92 1.21 -3.10
C HIS A 77 -6.75 2.01 -4.12
N TYR A 78 -7.62 2.89 -3.64
CA TYR A 78 -8.69 3.46 -4.47
C TYR A 78 -8.40 4.88 -4.96
N MET A 79 -7.46 5.60 -4.32
CA MET A 79 -7.16 6.98 -4.66
C MET A 79 -5.69 7.33 -4.36
N ILE A 80 -5.09 8.13 -5.23
CA ILE A 80 -3.74 8.67 -5.04
C ILE A 80 -3.82 10.03 -4.38
N HIS A 81 -3.18 10.16 -3.22
CA HIS A 81 -3.01 11.45 -2.56
C HIS A 81 -1.78 12.18 -3.14
N LYS A 82 -2.01 13.01 -4.18
CA LYS A 82 -0.92 13.69 -4.94
C LYS A 82 0.03 14.56 -4.09
N PRO A 83 -0.45 15.34 -3.09
CA PRO A 83 0.45 16.18 -2.28
C PRO A 83 1.48 15.37 -1.49
N GLU A 84 1.05 14.24 -0.93
CA GLU A 84 1.89 13.37 -0.09
C GLU A 84 1.82 11.91 -0.57
N PRO A 85 2.63 11.51 -1.57
CA PRO A 85 2.57 10.17 -2.18
C PRO A 85 2.90 8.99 -1.23
N HIS A 86 3.41 9.30 -0.04
CA HIS A 86 3.69 8.32 1.01
C HIS A 86 2.45 8.00 1.85
N ILE A 87 1.34 8.71 1.63
CA ILE A 87 0.02 8.42 2.20
C ILE A 87 -0.77 7.60 1.17
N LEU A 88 -1.07 6.35 1.50
CA LEU A 88 -1.83 5.44 0.67
C LEU A 88 -3.27 5.32 1.19
N LEU A 89 -4.25 5.53 0.31
CA LEU A 89 -5.66 5.53 0.67
C LEU A 89 -6.33 4.21 0.29
N TYR A 90 -6.87 3.51 1.29
CA TYR A 90 -7.54 2.22 1.08
C TYR A 90 -9.02 2.28 1.43
N ARG A 91 -9.81 1.50 0.70
CA ARG A 91 -11.21 1.21 1.01
C ARG A 91 -11.46 -0.29 0.95
N ARG A 92 -12.49 -0.77 1.64
CA ARG A 92 -12.97 -2.14 1.58
C ARG A 92 -14.49 -2.14 1.77
N PRO A 93 -15.28 -2.92 1.01
CA PRO A 93 -16.71 -3.01 1.23
C PRO A 93 -17.03 -3.44 2.67
N LYS A 94 -18.05 -2.83 3.28
CA LYS A 94 -18.55 -3.29 4.57
C LYS A 94 -19.03 -4.74 4.47
N GLY A 95 -18.76 -5.52 5.52
CA GLY A 95 -19.12 -6.94 5.54
C GLY A 95 -18.33 -7.82 4.56
N TYR A 96 -17.18 -7.36 4.04
CA TYR A 96 -16.32 -8.15 3.17
C TYR A 96 -16.03 -9.54 3.77
N GLN A 97 -16.37 -10.58 3.02
CA GLN A 97 -16.04 -11.97 3.31
C GLN A 97 -15.02 -12.47 2.27
N PRO A 98 -13.89 -13.06 2.70
CA PRO A 98 -12.96 -13.73 1.80
C PRO A 98 -13.67 -14.79 0.93
N PRO A 99 -13.28 -14.97 -0.34
CA PRO A 99 -13.92 -15.94 -1.25
C PRO A 99 -14.05 -17.36 -0.68
N ASN A 100 -13.06 -17.79 0.13
CA ASN A 100 -13.03 -19.14 0.71
C ASN A 100 -13.87 -19.29 1.99
N GLN A 101 -14.63 -18.26 2.40
CA GLN A 101 -15.52 -18.30 3.57
C GLN A 101 -17.02 -18.30 3.22
N ARG A 102 -17.37 -18.47 1.94
CA ARG A 102 -18.76 -18.74 1.55
C ARG A 102 -19.09 -20.17 1.98
N LYS A 103 -19.68 -20.31 3.17
CA LYS A 103 -20.36 -21.54 3.59
C LYS A 103 -21.59 -21.78 2.74
#